data_AF-A0A6B3GN36-F1
#
_entry.id   AF-A0A6B3GN36-F1
#
_cell.length_a   1.000
_cell.length_b   1.000
_cell.length_c   1.000
_cell.angle_alpha   90.00
_cell.angle_beta   90.00
_cell.angle_gamma   90.00
#
_symmetry.space_group_name_H-M   'P 1'
#
loop_
_entity.id
_entity.type
_entity.pdbx_description
1 polymer ?
#
loop_
_entity_poly.entity_id
_entity_poly.type
_entity_poly.pdbx_seq_one_letter_code
_entity_poly.pdbx_strand_id
1 'polypeptide(L)' 'MGELAQQPREPGPPERPGGEDPASASAIALYLPIGLAVGLAVGLLADRLAVGLAVGLAVGVALGAGVDAKRRGRQ' A
#
# COMPACT_ATOMS: atom_id res chain seq x y z
N MET A 1 55.05 1.41 8.19
CA MET A 1 53.79 1.74 8.87
C MET A 1 53.05 2.72 7.97
N GLY A 2 52.51 2.19 6.87
CA GLY A 2 51.72 2.98 5.92
C GLY A 2 50.32 3.07 6.48
N GLU A 3 50.02 4.23 7.07
CA GLU A 3 48.68 4.55 7.54
C GLU A 3 47.72 4.38 6.38
N LEU A 4 46.72 3.54 6.61
CA LEU A 4 45.62 3.26 5.70
C LEU A 4 45.02 4.62 5.33
N ALA A 5 45.31 5.09 4.13
CA ALA A 5 44.61 6.18 3.49
C ALA A 5 43.14 5.79 3.47
N GLN A 6 42.44 6.29 4.48
CA GLN A 6 41.05 6.03 4.76
C GLN A 6 40.30 6.53 3.54
N GLN A 7 39.95 5.61 2.65
CA GLN A 7 39.16 5.92 1.47
C GLN A 7 37.97 6.76 1.94
N PRO A 8 37.79 7.99 1.42
CA PRO A 8 36.64 8.80 1.75
C PRO A 8 35.41 7.91 1.53
N ARG A 9 34.72 7.57 2.62
CA ARG A 9 33.46 6.85 2.53
C ARG A 9 32.49 7.82 1.88
N GLU A 10 32.41 7.77 0.56
CA GLU A 10 31.34 8.37 -0.22
C GLU A 10 30.04 8.00 0.51
N PRO A 11 29.26 8.98 1.01
CA PRO A 11 27.93 8.69 1.51
C PRO A 11 27.22 7.97 0.37
N GLY A 12 26.77 6.73 0.61
CA GLY A 12 25.99 6.00 -0.36
C GLY A 12 24.86 6.88 -0.88
N PRO A 13 24.40 6.69 -2.13
CA PRO A 13 23.27 7.44 -2.66
C PRO A 13 22.18 7.46 -1.58
N PRO A 14 21.53 8.61 -1.32
CA PRO A 14 20.45 8.65 -0.34
C PRO A 14 19.52 7.49 -0.68
N GLU A 15 19.34 6.56 0.26
CA GLU A 15 18.31 5.53 0.15
C GLU A 15 17.01 6.31 -0.01
N ARG A 16 16.60 6.50 -1.26
CA ARG A 16 15.30 7.07 -1.57
C ARG A 16 14.36 6.06 -0.93
N PRO A 17 13.64 6.43 0.15
CA PRO A 17 12.66 5.53 0.72
C PRO A 17 11.78 5.14 -0.46
N GLY A 18 11.72 3.84 -0.77
CA GLY A 18 11.16 3.31 -2.00
C GLY A 18 9.81 3.96 -2.25
N GLY A 19 9.83 5.04 -3.03
CA GLY A 19 8.66 5.80 -3.35
C GLY A 19 7.95 4.93 -4.36
N GLU A 20 6.85 4.31 -3.93
CA GLU A 20 5.84 3.89 -4.87
C GLU A 20 5.63 5.04 -5.85
N ASP A 21 6.08 4.87 -7.09
CA ASP A 21 5.87 5.87 -8.13
C ASP A 21 4.36 6.15 -8.11
N PRO A 22 3.89 7.37 -7.80
CA PRO A 22 2.47 7.67 -7.69
C PRO A 22 1.73 7.44 -9.03
N ALA A 23 2.49 7.32 -10.12
CA ALA A 23 2.01 6.92 -11.44
C ALA A 23 1.61 5.44 -11.56
N SER A 24 2.18 4.56 -10.72
CA SER A 24 1.93 3.11 -10.67
C SER A 24 1.19 2.67 -9.40
N ALA A 25 0.64 3.61 -8.62
CA ALA A 25 -0.21 3.29 -7.49
C ALA A 25 -1.40 2.45 -7.98
N SER A 26 -1.34 1.14 -7.73
CA SER A 26 -2.40 0.21 -8.11
C SER A 26 -3.67 0.61 -7.37
N ALA A 27 -4.81 0.56 -8.05
CA ALA A 27 -6.07 0.98 -7.45
C ALA A 27 -6.35 0.19 -6.15
N ILE A 28 -5.89 -1.06 -6.09
CA ILE A 28 -5.93 -1.90 -4.89
C ILE A 28 -5.26 -1.22 -3.68
N ALA A 29 -4.13 -0.53 -3.85
CA ALA A 29 -3.42 0.14 -2.75
C ALA A 29 -4.24 1.27 -2.11
N LEU A 30 -5.16 1.87 -2.88
CA LEU A 30 -6.04 2.94 -2.41
C LEU A 30 -7.36 2.40 -1.86
N TYR A 31 -8.01 1.48 -2.58
CA TYR A 31 -9.34 0.98 -2.21
C TYR A 31 -9.31 -0.04 -1.05
N LEU A 32 -8.23 -0.79 -0.88
CA LEU A 32 -8.08 -1.75 0.20
C LEU A 32 -8.09 -1.10 1.60
N PRO A 33 -7.24 -0.09 1.91
CA PRO A 33 -7.27 0.56 3.23
C PRO A 33 -8.58 1.30 3.49
N ILE A 34 -9.22 1.87 2.46
CA ILE A 34 -10.54 2.49 2.59
C ILE A 34 -11.59 1.45 3.00
N GLY A 35 -11.67 0.33 2.28
CA GLY A 35 -12.60 -0.76 2.61
C GLY A 35 -12.34 -1.34 4.00
N LEU A 36 -11.07 -1.49 4.39
CA LEU A 36 -10.68 -1.95 5.72
C LEU A 36 -11.13 -0.97 6.82
N ALA A 37 -10.89 0.33 6.66
CA ALA A 37 -11.28 1.34 7.65
C ALA A 37 -12.81 1.39 7.85
N VAL A 38 -13.57 1.34 6.76
CA VAL A 38 -15.04 1.32 6.81
C VAL A 38 -15.54 0.01 7.44
N GLY A 39 -14.97 -1.13 7.04
CA GLY A 39 -15.34 -2.43 7.60
C GLY A 39 -15.02 -2.56 9.09
N LEU A 40 -13.87 -2.02 9.53
CA LEU A 40 -13.51 -1.92 10.94
C LEU A 40 -14.52 -1.06 11.71
N ALA A 41 -14.84 0.13 11.20
CA ALA A 41 -15.79 1.04 11.85
C ALA A 41 -17.19 0.41 12.00
N VAL A 42 -17.71 -0.21 10.93
CA VAL A 42 -19.02 -0.89 10.95
C VAL A 42 -18.99 -2.14 11.82
N GLY A 43 -17.92 -2.94 11.74
CA GLY A 43 -17.75 -4.15 12.53
C GLY A 43 -17.65 -3.87 14.03
N LEU A 44 -16.99 -2.76 14.40
CA LEU A 44 -16.89 -2.31 15.77
C LEU A 44 -18.24 -1.78 16.29
N LEU A 45 -18.99 -1.02 15.47
CA LEU A 45 -20.34 -0.56 15.82
C LEU A 45 -21.34 -1.71 16.03
N ALA A 46 -21.16 -2.81 15.28
CA ALA A 46 -22.06 -3.95 15.33
C ALA A 46 -21.65 -5.01 16.38
N ASP A 47 -20.57 -4.82 17.14
CA ASP A 47 -19.93 -5.85 17.99
C ASP A 47 -19.60 -7.15 17.21
N ARG A 48 -19.45 -7.03 15.88
CA ARG A 48 -19.20 -8.13 14.94
C ARG A 48 -18.03 -7.77 14.03
N LEU A 49 -16.87 -7.55 14.65
CA LEU A 49 -15.63 -7.21 13.95
C LEU A 49 -15.30 -8.19 12.81
N ALA A 50 -15.48 -9.49 13.02
CA ALA A 50 -15.25 -10.49 11.98
C ALA A 50 -16.11 -10.27 10.73
N VAL A 51 -17.39 -9.91 10.92
CA VAL A 51 -18.32 -9.63 9.82
C VAL A 51 -17.98 -8.31 9.14
N GLY A 52 -17.71 -7.26 9.93
CA GLY A 52 -17.32 -5.95 9.38
C GLY A 52 -16.02 -6.01 8.59
N LEU A 53 -15.02 -6.73 9.07
CA LEU A 53 -13.76 -6.98 8.35
C LEU A 53 -13.98 -7.79 7.07
N ALA A 54 -14.76 -8.88 7.13
CA ALA A 54 -15.04 -9.69 5.95
C ALA A 54 -15.74 -8.86 4.86
N VAL A 55 -16.74 -8.06 5.22
CA VAL A 55 -17.45 -7.19 4.29
C VAL A 55 -16.55 -6.06 3.78
N GLY A 56 -15.83 -5.38 4.67
CA GLY A 56 -14.94 -4.27 4.29
C GLY A 56 -13.81 -4.70 3.37
N LEU A 57 -13.20 -5.85 3.65
CA LEU A 57 -12.17 -6.44 2.77
C LEU A 57 -12.77 -6.88 1.43
N ALA A 58 -13.91 -7.57 1.43
CA ALA A 58 -14.56 -8.00 0.19
C ALA A 58 -14.89 -6.80 -0.72
N VAL A 59 -15.47 -5.74 -0.15
CA VAL A 59 -15.82 -4.51 -0.89
C VAL A 59 -14.56 -3.75 -1.33
N GLY A 60 -13.59 -3.56 -0.45
CA GLY A 60 -12.34 -2.85 -0.76
C GLY A 60 -11.54 -3.54 -1.85
N VAL A 61 -11.41 -4.86 -1.80
CA VAL A 61 -10.75 -5.67 -2.84
C VAL A 61 -11.56 -5.66 -4.13
N ALA A 62 -12.89 -5.85 -4.09
CA ALA A 62 -13.71 -5.86 -5.31
C ALA A 62 -13.64 -4.51 -6.06
N LEU A 63 -13.71 -3.39 -5.32
CA LEU A 63 -13.55 -2.06 -5.90
C LEU A 63 -12.14 -1.84 -6.43
N GLY A 64 -11.12 -2.17 -5.64
CA GLY A 64 -9.72 -2.04 -6.04
C GLY A 64 -9.39 -2.85 -7.29
N ALA A 65 -9.76 -4.14 -7.30
CA ALA A 65 -9.54 -5.05 -8.42
C ALA A 65 -10.35 -4.65 -9.65
N GLY A 66 -11.61 -4.22 -9.49
CA GLY A 66 -12.44 -3.76 -10.60
C GLY A 66 -11.88 -2.49 -11.26
N VAL A 67 -11.41 -1.53 -10.46
CA VAL A 67 -10.78 -0.30 -10.98
C VAL A 67 -9.40 -0.59 -11.59
N ASP A 68 -8.61 -1.49 -10.99
CA ASP A 68 -7.30 -1.91 -11.53
C ASP A 68 -7.47 -2.65 -12.87
N ALA A 69 -8.44 -3.55 -12.98
CA ALA A 69 -8.78 -4.25 -14.22
C ALA A 69 -9.20 -3.27 -15.33
N LYS A 70 -10.00 -2.25 -15.00
CA LYS A 70 -10.40 -1.19 -15.93
C LYS A 70 -9.24 -0.26 -16.33
N ARG A 71 -8.22 -0.10 -15.48
CA ARG A 71 -6.99 0.63 -15.81
C ARG A 71 -6.08 -0.19 -16.71
N ARG A 72 -5.91 -1.48 -16.43
CA ARG A 72 -5.10 -2.41 -17.23
C ARG A 72 -5.66 -2.64 -18.63
N GLY A 73 -6.98 -2.76 -18.79
CA GLY A 73 -7.61 -2.89 -20.10
C GLY A 73 -7.59 -1.62 -20.97
N ARG A 74 -7.00 -0.53 -20.47
CA ARG A 74 -6.86 0.76 -21.19
C ARG A 74 -5.41 1.11 -21.53
N GLN A 75 -4.45 0.25 -21.17
CA GLN A 75 -3.05 0.33 -21.57
C GLN A 75 -2.78 -0.74 -22.63
#